data_AF-A0A9E3DGE5-F1
#
_entry.id   AF-A0A9E3DGE5-F1
#
_cell.length_a   1.000
_cell.length_b   1.000
_cell.length_c   1.000
_cell.angle_alpha   90.00
_cell.angle_beta   90.00
_cell.angle_gamma   90.00
#
_symmetry.space_group_name_H-M   'P 1'
#
loop_
_entity.id
_entity.type
_entity.pdbx_description
1 polymer ?
#
loop_
_entity_poly.entity_id
_entity_poly.type
_entity_poly.pdbx_seq_one_letter_code
_entity_poly.pdbx_strand_id
1 'polypeptide(L)'
;EPVFSVGLTPEEVSGPKLLSEIATQTGGRAFAAAFTGDLPSVAARIALELRNQYVPGYYPKNKNTDGKYRKVEVKLEQPKGVTPLKAHWRLGYYSASDN
;
A
#
# COMPACT_ATOMS: atom_id res chain seq x y z
N GLU A 1 -36.07 0.33 14.93
CA GLU A 1 -36.13 -1.08 14.47
C GLU A 1 -34.84 -1.41 13.75
N PRO A 2 -34.25 -2.62 13.89
CA PRO A 2 -32.92 -2.88 13.37
C PRO A 2 -32.98 -3.14 11.86
N VAL A 3 -32.11 -2.44 11.14
CA VAL A 3 -31.90 -2.60 9.70
C VAL A 3 -31.06 -3.87 9.51
N PHE A 4 -31.57 -4.82 8.73
CA PHE A 4 -30.90 -6.05 8.34
C PHE A 4 -29.45 -5.78 7.89
N SER A 5 -28.48 -6.14 8.72
CA SER A 5 -27.10 -6.33 8.26
C SER A 5 -27.01 -7.74 7.69
N VAL A 6 -26.92 -7.79 6.36
CA VAL A 6 -26.73 -8.97 5.51
C VAL A 6 -25.67 -9.91 6.11
N GLY A 7 -25.88 -11.23 6.00
CA GLY A 7 -25.11 -12.31 6.64
C GLY A 7 -23.64 -12.44 6.20
N LEU A 8 -22.88 -11.36 6.31
CA LEU A 8 -21.43 -11.34 6.12
C LEU A 8 -20.74 -11.92 7.35
N THR A 9 -19.68 -12.70 7.13
CA THR A 9 -18.86 -13.24 8.21
C THR A 9 -17.98 -12.14 8.83
N PRO A 10 -17.49 -12.32 10.07
CA PRO A 10 -16.55 -11.38 10.69
C PRO A 10 -15.29 -11.12 9.83
N GLU A 11 -14.84 -12.13 9.08
CA GLU A 11 -13.71 -12.04 8.16
C GLU A 11 -14.05 -11.15 6.96
N GLU A 12 -15.27 -11.20 6.44
CA GLU A 12 -15.71 -10.32 5.34
C GLU A 12 -15.82 -8.85 5.79
N VAL A 13 -16.17 -8.62 7.06
CA VAL A 13 -16.22 -7.27 7.64
C VAL A 13 -14.83 -6.70 7.92
N SER A 14 -13.93 -7.50 8.48
CA SER A 14 -12.61 -7.03 8.95
C SER A 14 -11.48 -7.21 7.92
N GLY A 15 -11.61 -8.18 7.03
CA GLY A 15 -10.62 -8.58 6.03
C GLY A 15 -10.16 -7.43 5.13
N PRO A 16 -11.05 -6.57 4.58
CA PRO A 16 -10.63 -5.46 3.74
C PRO A 16 -9.64 -4.51 4.42
N LYS A 17 -9.85 -4.23 5.71
CA LYS A 17 -8.94 -3.39 6.50
C LYS A 17 -7.59 -4.06 6.68
N LEU A 18 -7.59 -5.34 7.09
CA LEU A 18 -6.37 -6.11 7.27
C LEU A 18 -5.54 -6.20 5.98
N LEU A 19 -6.18 -6.50 4.85
CA LEU A 19 -5.53 -6.55 3.54
C LEU A 19 -4.94 -5.19 3.15
N SER A 20 -5.65 -4.09 3.42
CA SER A 20 -5.13 -2.74 3.18
C SER A 20 -3.90 -2.45 4.04
N GLU A 21 -3.89 -2.84 5.31
CA GLU A 21 -2.75 -2.64 6.21
C GLU A 21 -1.53 -3.42 5.73
N ILE A 22 -1.69 -4.71 5.41
CA ILE A 22 -0.61 -5.57 4.91
C ILE A 22 -0.06 -5.04 3.58
N ALA A 23 -0.94 -4.67 2.63
CA ALA A 23 -0.51 -4.13 1.34
C ALA A 23 0.23 -2.80 1.50
N THR A 24 -0.22 -1.93 2.42
CA THR A 24 0.43 -0.63 2.65
C THR A 24 1.86 -0.81 3.18
N GLN A 25 2.12 -1.80 4.04
CA GLN A 25 3.48 -2.05 4.57
C GLN A 25 4.49 -2.33 3.46
N THR A 26 4.07 -2.97 2.37
CA THR A 26 4.95 -3.29 1.22
C THR A 26 5.04 -2.16 0.21
N GLY A 27 4.23 -1.10 0.36
CA GLY A 27 4.08 -0.02 -0.62
C GLY A 27 3.09 -0.33 -1.73
N GLY A 28 2.41 -1.46 -1.66
CA GLY A 28 1.30 -1.81 -2.54
C GLY A 28 -0.03 -1.24 -2.05
N ARG A 29 -1.12 -1.67 -2.69
CA ARG A 29 -2.48 -1.30 -2.36
C ARG A 29 -3.42 -2.49 -2.45
N ALA A 30 -4.38 -2.55 -1.55
CA ALA A 30 -5.51 -3.44 -1.68
C ALA A 30 -6.54 -2.84 -2.64
N PHE A 31 -7.02 -3.65 -3.57
CA PHE A 31 -8.13 -3.30 -4.47
C PHE A 31 -9.31 -4.20 -4.14
N ALA A 32 -10.40 -3.61 -3.67
CA ALA A 32 -11.64 -4.34 -3.42
C ALA A 32 -12.48 -4.41 -4.70
N ALA A 33 -13.06 -5.58 -4.95
CA ALA A 33 -14.11 -5.80 -5.94
C ALA A 33 -15.30 -6.39 -5.18
N ALA A 34 -16.41 -5.66 -5.11
CA ALA A 34 -17.58 -6.09 -4.35
C ALA A 34 -18.42 -7.09 -5.18
N PHE A 35 -18.36 -6.99 -6.50
CA PHE A 35 -19.05 -7.89 -7.42
C PHE A 35 -18.22 -8.10 -8.69
N THR A 36 -18.52 -9.16 -9.45
CA THR A 36 -17.77 -9.55 -10.66
C THR A 36 -17.67 -8.42 -11.70
N GLY A 37 -18.68 -7.56 -11.78
CA GLY A 37 -18.70 -6.39 -12.66
C GLY A 37 -17.62 -5.34 -12.36
N ASP A 38 -17.05 -5.33 -11.15
CA ASP A 38 -15.97 -4.40 -10.79
C ASP A 38 -14.62 -4.81 -11.40
N LEU A 39 -14.43 -6.11 -11.68
CA LEU A 39 -13.14 -6.69 -12.07
C LEU A 39 -12.47 -5.98 -13.25
N PRO A 40 -13.17 -5.62 -14.34
CA PRO A 40 -12.55 -4.88 -15.45
C PRO A 40 -11.97 -3.53 -15.00
N SER A 41 -12.72 -2.80 -14.16
CA SER A 41 -12.29 -1.48 -13.67
C SER A 41 -11.13 -1.58 -12.68
N VAL A 42 -11.14 -2.60 -11.81
CA VAL A 42 -10.05 -2.90 -10.87
C VAL A 42 -8.79 -3.29 -11.63
N ALA A 43 -8.90 -4.17 -12.62
CA ALA A 43 -7.78 -4.58 -13.47
C ALA A 43 -7.15 -3.39 -14.20
N ALA A 44 -7.97 -2.48 -14.75
CA ALA A 44 -7.48 -1.26 -15.41
C ALA A 44 -6.71 -0.34 -14.44
N ARG A 45 -7.17 -0.20 -13.19
CA ARG A 45 -6.47 0.58 -12.16
C ARG A 45 -5.12 -0.05 -11.79
N ILE A 46 -5.06 -1.37 -11.63
CA ILE A 46 -3.82 -2.11 -11.37
C ILE A 46 -2.84 -1.91 -12.52
N ALA A 47 -3.30 -2.05 -13.77
CA ALA A 47 -2.46 -1.84 -14.96
C ALA A 47 -1.88 -0.41 -15.02
N LEU A 48 -2.66 0.60 -14.64
CA LEU A 48 -2.18 1.99 -14.57
C LEU A 48 -1.11 2.18 -13.49
N GLU A 49 -1.24 1.52 -12.34
CA GLU A 49 -0.22 1.57 -11.28
C GLU A 49 1.08 0.89 -11.70
N LEU A 50 0.99 -0.30 -12.30
CA LEU A 50 2.17 -1.04 -12.78
C LEU A 50 2.94 -0.26 -13.86
N ARG A 51 2.26 0.53 -14.68
CA ARG A 51 2.90 1.39 -15.69
C ARG A 51 3.69 2.55 -15.06
N ASN A 52 3.35 2.95 -13.84
CA ASN A 52 3.91 4.12 -13.17
C ASN A 52 4.75 3.73 -11.94
N GLN A 53 5.57 2.69 -12.08
CA GLN A 53 6.49 2.25 -11.03
C GLN A 53 7.88 2.87 -11.20
N TYR A 54 8.41 3.44 -10.12
CA TYR A 54 9.75 4.03 -10.07
C TYR A 54 10.58 3.33 -9.00
N VAL A 55 11.87 3.12 -9.26
CA VAL A 55 12.80 2.44 -8.34
C VAL A 55 13.92 3.41 -7.93
N PRO A 56 13.68 4.27 -6.92
CA PRO A 56 14.73 5.14 -6.40
C PRO A 56 15.72 4.35 -5.53
N GLY A 57 17.01 4.58 -5.72
CA GLY A 57 18.05 4.11 -4.81
C GLY A 57 18.28 5.11 -3.67
N TYR A 58 18.40 4.62 -2.44
CA TYR A 58 18.88 5.42 -1.31
C TYR A 58 19.83 4.59 -0.45
N TYR A 59 20.76 5.27 0.21
CA TYR A 59 21.66 4.67 1.19
C TYR A 59 21.34 5.24 2.58
N PRO A 60 21.08 4.39 3.58
CA PRO A 60 20.80 4.89 4.92
C PRO A 60 22.04 5.55 5.53
N LYS A 61 21.85 6.67 6.22
CA LYS A 61 22.93 7.34 6.97
C LYS A 61 23.46 6.46 8.11
N ASN A 62 22.56 5.74 8.78
CA ASN A 62 22.93 4.74 9.78
C ASN A 62 23.27 3.42 9.08
N LYS A 63 24.54 3.02 9.16
CA LYS A 63 25.06 1.79 8.54
C LYS A 63 25.10 0.59 9.50
N ASN A 64 24.71 0.76 10.77
CA ASN A 64 24.77 -0.32 11.75
C ASN A 64 23.82 -1.47 11.37
N THR A 65 24.22 -2.71 11.61
CA THR A 65 23.46 -3.94 11.32
C THR A 65 22.84 -4.47 12.61
N ASP A 66 21.86 -3.74 13.13
CA ASP A 66 21.27 -3.94 14.46
C ASP A 66 19.94 -4.71 14.47
N GLY A 67 19.49 -5.24 13.34
CA GLY A 67 18.20 -5.94 13.22
C GLY A 67 16.95 -5.06 13.43
N LYS A 68 17.09 -3.74 13.62
CA LYS A 68 15.98 -2.84 13.95
C LYS A 68 15.20 -2.42 12.71
N TYR A 69 13.91 -2.16 12.90
CA TYR A 69 13.06 -1.60 11.87
C TYR A 69 13.46 -0.16 11.54
N ARG A 70 13.57 0.14 10.25
CA ARG A 70 13.93 1.43 9.69
C ARG A 70 12.80 1.94 8.83
N LYS A 71 12.15 3.01 9.28
CA LYS A 71 11.09 3.70 8.53
C LYS A 71 11.65 4.38 7.29
N VAL A 72 10.89 4.32 6.20
CA VAL A 72 11.14 5.03 4.95
C VAL A 72 10.01 6.03 4.72
N GLU A 73 10.39 7.26 4.37
CA GLU A 73 9.46 8.33 4.03
C GLU A 73 9.83 8.89 2.66
N VAL A 74 8.83 9.00 1.78
CA VAL A 74 8.97 9.62 0.48
C VAL A 74 8.14 10.90 0.47
N LYS A 75 8.77 12.01 0.10
CA LYS A 75 8.12 13.32 -0.05
C LYS A 75 8.08 13.66 -1.52
N LEU A 76 6.89 13.92 -2.04
CA LEU A 76 6.69 14.39 -3.40
C LEU A 76 6.62 15.91 -3.42
N GLU A 77 7.41 16.52 -4.30
CA GLU A 77 7.22 17.91 -4.68
C GLU A 77 6.07 17.99 -5.69
N GLN A 78 5.02 18.71 -5.34
CA GLN A 78 3.82 18.83 -6.16
C GLN A 78 4.03 19.89 -7.25
N PRO A 79 3.97 19.53 -8.55
CA PRO A 79 4.09 20.53 -9.61
C PRO A 79 2.89 21.47 -9.61
N LYS A 80 3.11 22.74 -9.98
CA LYS A 80 2.01 23.72 -10.12
C LYS A 80 1.17 23.41 -11.36
N GLY A 81 -0.15 23.55 -11.24
CA GLY A 81 -1.08 23.45 -12.38
C GLY A 81 -1.45 22.03 -12.80
N VAL A 82 -1.05 21.00 -12.05
CA VAL A 82 -1.46 19.60 -12.26
C VAL A 82 -2.24 19.07 -11.05
N THR A 83 -3.01 18.00 -11.26
CA THR A 83 -3.66 17.29 -10.17
C THR A 83 -2.60 16.78 -9.18
N PRO A 84 -2.81 16.91 -7.85
CA PRO A 84 -1.87 16.43 -6.85
C PRO A 84 -1.49 14.97 -7.06
N LEU A 85 -0.20 14.70 -7.14
CA LEU A 85 0.36 13.38 -7.27
C LEU A 85 0.31 12.65 -5.93
N LYS A 86 -0.02 11.36 -5.97
CA LYS A 86 0.05 10.46 -4.81
C LYS A 86 1.09 9.40 -5.09
N ALA A 87 2.06 9.25 -4.19
CA ALA A 87 2.99 8.14 -4.19
C ALA A 87 2.56 7.10 -3.17
N HIS A 88 2.86 5.84 -3.48
CA HIS A 88 2.85 4.73 -2.55
C HIS A 88 4.26 4.15 -2.51
N TRP A 89 4.72 3.81 -1.32
CA TRP A 89 6.08 3.32 -1.10
C TRP A 89 6.11 2.37 0.09
N ARG A 90 7.11 1.48 0.10
CA ARG A 90 7.34 0.57 1.22
C ARG A 90 7.63 1.39 2.48
N LEU A 91 6.90 1.15 3.57
CA LEU A 91 6.98 1.97 4.79
C LEU A 91 8.31 1.83 5.56
N GLY A 92 9.06 0.76 5.27
CA GLY A 92 10.34 0.51 5.92
C GLY A 92 10.84 -0.90 5.73
N TYR A 93 11.97 -1.19 6.37
CA TYR A 93 12.68 -2.46 6.27
C TYR A 93 13.40 -2.74 7.59
N TYR A 94 13.66 -4.01 7.88
CA TYR A 94 14.55 -4.39 8.98
C TYR A 94 16.00 -4.34 8.50
N SER A 95 16.92 -3.77 9.30
CA SER A 95 18.35 -3.92 9.03
C SER A 95 18.75 -5.39 9.14
N ALA A 96 19.84 -5.77 8.45
CA ALA A 96 20.46 -7.06 8.73
C ALA A 96 20.87 -7.10 10.21
N SER A 97 20.75 -8.27 10.82
CA SER A 97 21.36 -8.58 12.11
C SER A 97 22.63 -9.38 11.82
N ASP A 98 23.79 -8.89 12.25
CA ASP A 98 24.96 -9.77 12.34
C ASP A 98 24.65 -10.85 13.38
N ASN A 99 24.61 -12.10 12.93
CA ASN A 99 24.51 -13.28 13.79
C ASN A 99 25.85 -14.01 13.78
#